data_AF-A0A2L0EPM3-F1
#
_entry.id   AF-A0A2L0EPM3-F1
#
_cell.length_a   1.000
_cell.length_b   1.000
_cell.length_c   1.000
_cell.angle_alpha   90.00
_cell.angle_beta   90.00
_cell.angle_gamma   90.00
#
_symmetry.space_group_name_H-M   'P 1'
#
loop_
_entity.id
_entity.type
_entity.pdbx_description
1 polymer ?
#
loop_
_entity_poly.entity_id
_entity_poly.type
_entity_poly.pdbx_seq_one_letter_code
_entity_poly.pdbx_strand_id
1 'polypeptide(L)'
;MSGHPLNPEAGATPVPDDPREVAAALRAGELSLALTPYYGFRYGERGRRFTQSDSAFLVTLADHTRPVVDRQIRWMAGLLSNRGMPSLLLEQHLRVLHRTLCREVPRRAASYGRLLEAAGLLRELRRTHLPDAACGALARSFVREAGLPPTWLAFGTGRLIAAAVADERAGFRSAVTSLASWLADPEQFPPRFISAVNSTIAEAQAAARPGADTT
;
A
#
# COMPACT_ATOMS: atom_id res chain seq x y z
N MET A 1 3.59 28.79 13.36
CA MET A 1 3.27 27.94 12.20
C MET A 1 2.17 26.99 12.63
N SER A 2 0.94 27.16 12.10
CA SER A 2 -0.16 26.26 12.41
C SER A 2 0.16 24.87 11.84
N GLY A 3 0.21 23.85 12.70
CA GLY A 3 0.50 22.47 12.28
C GLY A 3 -0.65 21.85 11.47
N HIS A 4 -0.41 20.70 10.84
CA HIS A 4 -1.41 20.00 10.03
C HIS A 4 -2.66 19.64 10.85
N PRO A 5 -3.87 19.98 10.37
CA PRO A 5 -5.10 19.95 11.17
C PRO A 5 -5.56 18.56 11.59
N LEU A 6 -5.13 17.51 10.87
CA LEU A 6 -5.46 16.11 11.19
C LEU A 6 -4.35 15.36 11.93
N ASN A 7 -3.09 15.80 11.82
CA ASN A 7 -1.94 15.05 12.32
C ASN A 7 -0.76 16.01 12.52
N PRO A 8 -0.45 16.43 13.75
CA PRO A 8 0.67 17.34 14.01
C PRO A 8 2.03 16.86 13.47
N GLU A 9 2.22 15.54 13.32
CA GLU A 9 3.44 14.94 12.76
C GLU A 9 3.52 15.01 11.22
N ALA A 10 2.45 15.42 10.52
CA ALA A 10 2.39 15.50 9.07
C ALA A 10 2.91 16.82 8.48
N GLY A 11 3.45 17.73 9.29
CA GLY A 11 4.10 18.95 8.82
C GLY A 11 3.16 19.89 8.07
N ALA A 12 3.51 20.27 6.84
CA ALA A 12 2.76 21.21 5.99
C ALA A 12 2.00 20.52 4.84
N THR A 13 1.73 19.21 4.98
CA THR A 13 0.99 18.44 3.98
C THR A 13 -0.39 19.08 3.72
N PRO A 14 -0.80 19.28 2.45
CA PRO A 14 -2.07 19.93 2.15
C PRO A 14 -3.27 19.03 2.46
N VAL A 15 -4.39 19.66 2.77
CA VAL A 15 -5.69 19.01 3.01
C VAL A 15 -6.76 19.67 2.13
N PRO A 16 -7.84 18.96 1.76
CA PRO A 16 -8.93 19.55 0.99
C PRO A 16 -9.70 20.62 1.79
N ASP A 17 -10.19 21.64 1.08
CA ASP A 17 -11.03 22.68 1.67
C ASP A 17 -12.48 22.22 1.88
N ASP A 18 -13.00 21.29 1.07
CA ASP A 18 -14.37 20.78 1.23
C ASP A 18 -14.43 19.79 2.42
N PRO A 19 -15.20 20.11 3.49
CA PRO A 19 -15.27 19.23 4.66
C PRO A 19 -15.83 17.83 4.34
N ARG A 20 -16.59 17.67 3.25
CA ARG A 20 -17.08 16.35 2.82
C ARG A 20 -15.97 15.50 2.20
N GLU A 21 -15.02 16.13 1.52
CA GLU A 21 -13.84 15.45 1.00
C GLU A 21 -12.93 15.00 2.15
N VAL A 22 -12.76 15.84 3.17
CA VAL A 22 -12.05 15.47 4.40
C VAL A 22 -12.75 14.28 5.07
N ALA A 23 -14.07 14.33 5.26
CA ALA A 23 -14.82 13.23 5.87
C ALA A 23 -14.72 11.92 5.04
N ALA A 24 -14.77 12.03 3.71
CA ALA A 24 -14.59 10.91 2.80
C ALA A 24 -13.17 10.31 2.90
N ALA A 25 -12.14 11.15 2.99
CA ALA A 25 -10.76 10.73 3.17
C ALA A 25 -10.56 9.97 4.48
N LEU A 26 -11.07 10.51 5.60
CA LEU A 26 -11.02 9.84 6.90
C LEU A 26 -11.72 8.48 6.85
N ARG A 27 -12.93 8.42 6.28
CA ARG A 27 -13.68 7.17 6.10
C ARG A 27 -12.92 6.16 5.24
N ALA A 28 -12.26 6.59 4.16
CA ALA A 28 -11.45 5.72 3.32
C ALA A 28 -10.23 5.17 4.08
N GLY A 29 -9.61 5.99 4.93
CA GLY A 29 -8.55 5.56 5.85
C GLY A 29 -9.03 4.45 6.79
N GLU A 30 -10.16 4.66 7.47
CA GLU A 30 -10.76 3.65 8.35
C GLU A 30 -11.06 2.33 7.65
N LEU A 31 -11.66 2.40 6.45
CA LEU A 31 -11.94 1.22 5.64
C LEU A 31 -10.65 0.49 5.24
N SER A 32 -9.59 1.23 4.92
CA SER A 32 -8.30 0.63 4.54
C SER A 32 -7.63 -0.08 5.72
N LEU A 33 -7.69 0.52 6.92
CA LEU A 33 -7.20 -0.11 8.15
C LEU A 33 -7.98 -1.41 8.45
N ALA A 34 -9.30 -1.41 8.29
CA ALA A 34 -10.14 -2.59 8.50
C ALA A 34 -9.89 -3.70 7.47
N LEU A 35 -9.63 -3.32 6.21
CA LEU A 35 -9.31 -4.26 5.13
C LEU A 35 -7.88 -4.80 5.20
N THR A 36 -7.00 -4.24 6.03
CA THR A 36 -5.61 -4.69 6.10
C THR A 36 -5.09 -4.60 7.54
N PRO A 37 -5.39 -5.62 8.38
CA PRO A 37 -4.96 -5.64 9.79
C PRO A 37 -3.46 -5.50 10.01
N TYR A 38 -2.65 -5.78 8.99
CA TYR A 38 -1.23 -5.47 8.93
C TYR A 38 -0.90 -4.07 9.45
N TYR A 39 -1.69 -3.05 9.10
CA TYR A 39 -1.47 -1.69 9.57
C TYR A 39 -1.54 -1.57 11.09
N GLY A 40 -2.57 -2.17 11.69
CA GLY A 40 -2.77 -2.17 13.13
C GLY A 40 -1.68 -2.94 13.86
N PHE A 41 -1.35 -4.14 13.38
CA PHE A 41 -0.32 -4.98 14.01
C PHE A 41 1.07 -4.37 13.96
N ARG A 42 1.44 -3.73 12.84
CA ARG A 42 2.80 -3.21 12.67
C ARG A 42 2.98 -1.79 13.21
N TYR A 43 2.01 -0.90 12.98
CA TYR A 43 2.20 0.54 13.20
C TYR A 43 1.31 1.11 14.31
N GLY A 44 0.35 0.32 14.81
CA GLY A 44 -0.57 0.73 15.87
C GLY A 44 -1.26 2.07 15.61
N GLU A 45 -1.48 2.83 16.68
CA GLU A 45 -2.16 4.12 16.64
C GLU A 45 -1.41 5.18 15.81
N ARG A 46 -0.07 5.08 15.74
CA ARG A 46 0.72 5.98 14.91
C ARG A 46 0.41 5.77 13.43
N GLY A 47 0.30 4.52 12.98
CA GLY A 47 -0.07 4.20 11.60
C GLY A 47 -1.45 4.73 11.22
N ARG A 48 -2.41 4.68 12.14
CA ARG A 48 -3.75 5.24 11.97
C ARG A 48 -3.72 6.76 11.71
N ARG A 49 -2.98 7.52 12.54
CA ARG A 49 -2.84 8.99 12.36
C ARG A 49 -2.21 9.37 11.02
N PHE A 50 -1.17 8.65 10.59
CA PHE A 50 -0.56 8.87 9.27
C PHE A 50 -1.50 8.50 8.13
N THR A 51 -2.26 7.41 8.26
CA THR A 51 -3.26 7.01 7.25
C THR A 51 -4.29 8.12 7.02
N GLN A 52 -4.73 8.79 8.08
CA GLN A 52 -5.70 9.89 7.98
C GLN A 52 -5.11 11.11 7.26
N SER A 53 -3.89 11.55 7.59
CA SER A 53 -3.23 12.66 6.90
C SER A 53 -2.91 12.33 5.44
N ASP A 54 -2.42 11.12 5.18
CA ASP A 54 -2.11 10.64 3.83
C ASP A 54 -3.36 10.55 2.96
N SER A 55 -4.48 10.08 3.54
CA SER A 55 -5.77 10.04 2.83
C SER A 55 -6.20 11.44 2.39
N ALA A 56 -6.09 12.44 3.27
CA ALA A 56 -6.48 13.82 2.97
C ALA A 56 -5.57 14.44 1.89
N PHE A 57 -4.26 14.25 2.01
CA PHE A 57 -3.28 14.64 0.98
C PHE A 57 -3.62 14.08 -0.40
N LEU A 58 -3.93 12.78 -0.47
CA LEU A 58 -4.24 12.12 -1.74
C LEU A 58 -5.44 12.74 -2.44
N VAL A 59 -6.43 13.27 -1.71
CA VAL A 59 -7.57 13.97 -2.33
C VAL A 59 -7.14 15.23 -3.05
N THR A 60 -6.16 15.97 -2.54
CA THR A 60 -5.69 17.21 -3.18
C THR A 60 -5.04 16.95 -4.53
N LEU A 61 -4.62 15.71 -4.81
CA LEU A 61 -4.08 15.31 -6.10
C LEU A 61 -5.13 15.26 -7.22
N ALA A 62 -6.43 15.22 -6.89
CA ALA A 62 -7.50 15.12 -7.88
C ALA A 62 -7.57 16.32 -8.85
N ASP A 63 -7.05 17.48 -8.44
CA ASP A 63 -7.03 18.70 -9.25
C ASP A 63 -5.74 18.90 -10.05
N HIS A 64 -4.78 18.00 -9.90
CA HIS A 64 -3.52 18.05 -10.64
C HIS A 64 -3.58 17.29 -11.97
N THR A 65 -2.65 17.64 -12.86
CA THR A 65 -2.49 16.92 -14.13
C THR A 65 -1.95 15.51 -13.89
N ARG A 66 -2.27 14.58 -14.78
CA ARG A 66 -1.81 13.18 -14.68
C ARG A 66 -0.30 13.03 -14.44
N PRO A 67 0.60 13.73 -15.16
CA PRO A 67 2.03 13.60 -14.92
C PRO A 67 2.47 14.04 -13.52
N VAL A 68 1.74 14.97 -12.90
CA VAL A 68 1.99 15.39 -11.51
C VAL A 68 1.51 14.30 -10.55
N VAL A 69 0.27 13.82 -10.73
CA VAL A 69 -0.30 12.74 -9.91
C VAL A 69 0.57 11.48 -9.97
N ASP A 70 0.93 11.01 -11.16
CA ASP A 70 1.74 9.81 -11.35
C ASP A 70 3.11 9.91 -10.65
N ARG A 71 3.74 11.10 -10.71
CA ARG A 71 5.02 11.36 -10.03
C ARG A 71 4.88 11.32 -8.52
N GLN A 72 3.85 11.99 -7.98
CA GLN A 72 3.59 12.04 -6.54
C GLN A 72 3.26 10.65 -6.00
N ILE A 73 2.42 9.89 -6.71
CA ILE A 73 2.02 8.54 -6.30
C ILE A 73 3.19 7.56 -6.36
N ARG A 74 4.06 7.63 -7.38
CA ARG A 74 5.28 6.81 -7.42
C ARG A 74 6.25 7.16 -6.29
N TRP A 75 6.45 8.46 -6.03
CA TRP A 75 7.29 8.91 -4.93
C TRP A 75 6.75 8.40 -3.59
N MET A 76 5.45 8.56 -3.34
CA MET A 76 4.79 8.10 -2.12
C MET A 76 4.86 6.57 -2.00
N ALA A 77 4.64 5.83 -3.08
CA ALA A 77 4.78 4.38 -3.09
C ALA A 77 6.20 3.94 -2.70
N GLY A 78 7.24 4.56 -3.24
CA GLY A 78 8.63 4.27 -2.87
C GLY A 78 8.94 4.64 -1.41
N LEU A 79 8.46 5.79 -0.96
CA LEU A 79 8.59 6.25 0.42
C LEU A 79 7.95 5.29 1.43
N LEU A 80 6.74 4.80 1.13
CA LEU A 80 5.99 3.86 1.96
C LEU A 80 6.60 2.45 1.89
N SER A 81 7.03 2.01 0.70
CA SER A 81 7.68 0.72 0.50
C SER A 81 8.97 0.60 1.31
N ASN A 82 9.78 1.67 1.37
CA ASN A 82 10.97 1.71 2.21
C ASN A 82 10.64 1.63 3.72
N ARG A 83 9.41 1.95 4.14
CA ARG A 83 8.90 1.72 5.51
C ARG A 83 8.22 0.36 5.68
N GLY A 84 8.33 -0.49 4.67
CA GLY A 84 7.74 -1.82 4.58
C GLY A 84 6.23 -1.81 4.38
N MET A 85 5.67 -0.77 3.75
CA MET A 85 4.29 -0.75 3.24
C MET A 85 4.33 -0.91 1.71
N PRO A 86 4.18 -2.14 1.17
CA PRO A 86 4.25 -2.36 -0.27
C PRO A 86 3.24 -1.51 -1.05
N SER A 87 3.55 -1.13 -2.28
CA SER A 87 2.73 -0.28 -3.14
C SER A 87 1.32 -0.83 -3.37
N LEU A 88 1.13 -2.15 -3.23
CA LEU A 88 -0.17 -2.82 -3.21
C LEU A 88 -1.15 -2.19 -2.19
N LEU A 89 -0.65 -1.75 -1.05
CA LEU A 89 -1.46 -1.11 -0.01
C LEU A 89 -1.96 0.26 -0.47
N LEU A 90 -1.08 1.09 -1.04
CA LEU A 90 -1.46 2.38 -1.62
C LEU A 90 -2.40 2.19 -2.82
N GLU A 91 -2.14 1.21 -3.68
CA GLU A 91 -3.01 0.80 -4.79
C GLU A 91 -4.45 0.52 -4.31
N GLN A 92 -4.59 -0.27 -3.23
CA GLN A 92 -5.90 -0.59 -2.65
C GLN A 92 -6.55 0.63 -2.01
N HIS A 93 -5.78 1.41 -1.25
CA HIS A 93 -6.27 2.62 -0.60
C HIS A 93 -6.83 3.62 -1.61
N LEU A 94 -6.13 3.89 -2.72
CA LEU A 94 -6.58 4.79 -3.79
C LEU A 94 -7.94 4.38 -4.38
N ARG A 95 -8.21 3.07 -4.52
CA ARG A 95 -9.51 2.58 -4.98
C ARG A 95 -10.62 2.82 -3.96
N VAL A 96 -10.33 2.57 -2.68
CA VAL A 96 -11.27 2.82 -1.57
C VAL A 96 -11.55 4.32 -1.46
N LEU A 97 -10.51 5.15 -1.57
CA LEU A 97 -10.62 6.61 -1.53
C LEU A 97 -11.48 7.14 -2.68
N HIS A 98 -11.19 6.74 -3.92
CA HIS A 98 -12.00 7.09 -5.09
C HIS A 98 -13.47 6.71 -4.90
N ARG A 99 -13.76 5.47 -4.48
CA ARG A 99 -15.14 5.02 -4.26
C ARG A 99 -15.85 5.84 -3.18
N THR A 100 -15.14 6.18 -2.11
CA THR A 100 -15.71 6.95 -1.00
C THR A 100 -15.97 8.40 -1.42
N LEU A 101 -15.02 9.04 -2.11
CA LEU A 101 -15.18 10.39 -2.63
C LEU A 101 -16.33 10.51 -3.64
N CYS A 102 -16.45 9.58 -4.60
CA CYS A 102 -17.53 9.58 -5.58
C CYS A 102 -18.92 9.40 -4.93
N ARG A 103 -18.98 8.73 -3.78
CA ARG A 103 -20.24 8.58 -3.02
C ARG A 103 -20.59 9.86 -2.25
N GLU A 104 -19.62 10.47 -1.57
CA GLU A 104 -19.85 11.62 -0.70
C GLU A 104 -19.92 12.96 -1.46
N VAL A 105 -19.21 13.08 -2.59
CA VAL A 105 -19.18 14.28 -3.45
C VAL A 105 -19.36 13.90 -4.93
N PRO A 106 -20.56 13.42 -5.35
CA PRO A 106 -20.77 12.91 -6.71
C PRO A 106 -20.48 13.92 -7.83
N ARG A 107 -20.69 15.21 -7.57
CA ARG A 107 -20.46 16.28 -8.56
C ARG A 107 -19.00 16.38 -9.04
N ARG A 108 -18.04 15.89 -8.24
CA ARG A 108 -16.60 15.91 -8.53
C ARG A 108 -16.05 14.55 -8.97
N ALA A 109 -16.92 13.55 -9.18
CA ALA A 109 -16.52 12.17 -9.51
C ALA A 109 -15.53 12.08 -10.68
N ALA A 110 -15.70 12.92 -11.70
CA ALA A 110 -14.78 12.97 -12.84
C ALA A 110 -13.34 13.34 -12.44
N SER A 111 -13.16 14.33 -11.55
CA SER A 111 -11.83 14.73 -11.06
C SER A 111 -11.15 13.62 -10.27
N TYR A 112 -11.91 12.90 -9.44
CA TYR A 112 -11.36 11.78 -8.66
C TYR A 112 -10.91 10.60 -9.52
N GLY A 113 -11.32 10.54 -10.79
CA GLY A 113 -10.85 9.53 -11.75
C GLY A 113 -9.32 9.42 -11.81
N ARG A 114 -8.60 10.53 -11.56
CA ARG A 114 -7.13 10.54 -11.44
C ARG A 114 -6.58 9.58 -10.38
N LEU A 115 -7.27 9.43 -9.26
CA LEU A 115 -6.86 8.53 -8.18
C LEU A 115 -7.03 7.06 -8.61
N LEU A 116 -8.09 6.77 -9.38
CA LEU A 116 -8.30 5.44 -9.94
C LEU A 116 -7.28 5.11 -11.04
N GLU A 117 -6.95 6.08 -11.89
CA GLU A 117 -5.86 5.97 -12.88
C GLU A 117 -4.52 5.67 -12.18
N ALA A 118 -4.20 6.39 -11.10
CA ALA A 118 -3.00 6.18 -10.32
C ALA A 118 -2.95 4.80 -9.62
N ALA A 119 -4.09 4.30 -9.14
CA ALA A 119 -4.18 2.92 -8.67
C ALA A 119 -3.92 1.91 -9.81
N GLY A 120 -4.38 2.22 -11.02
CA GLY A 120 -4.06 1.44 -12.23
C GLY A 120 -2.56 1.42 -12.53
N LEU A 121 -1.90 2.57 -12.39
CA LEU A 121 -0.45 2.71 -12.58
C LEU A 121 0.34 1.81 -11.63
N LEU A 122 0.05 1.84 -10.33
CA LEU A 122 0.74 1.00 -9.34
C LEU A 122 0.51 -0.49 -9.61
N ARG A 123 -0.72 -0.86 -9.98
CA ARG A 123 -1.04 -2.24 -10.35
C ARG A 123 -0.21 -2.70 -11.54
N GLU A 124 -0.11 -1.89 -12.58
CA GLU A 124 0.62 -2.25 -13.80
C GLU A 124 2.13 -2.34 -13.56
N LEU A 125 2.67 -1.41 -12.76
CA LEU A 125 4.07 -1.45 -12.33
C LEU A 125 4.37 -2.79 -11.61
N ARG A 126 3.53 -3.18 -10.65
CA ARG A 126 3.66 -4.46 -9.95
C ARG A 126 3.55 -5.65 -10.89
N ARG A 127 2.58 -5.64 -11.81
CA ARG A 127 2.33 -6.74 -12.77
C ARG A 127 3.43 -6.91 -13.81
N THR A 128 4.17 -5.85 -14.12
CA THR A 128 5.37 -5.91 -14.97
C THR A 128 6.37 -6.92 -14.41
N HIS A 129 6.58 -6.90 -13.08
CA HIS A 129 7.55 -7.76 -12.41
C HIS A 129 6.95 -9.07 -11.91
N LEU A 130 5.72 -9.05 -11.40
CA LEU A 130 5.07 -10.23 -10.83
C LEU A 130 3.58 -10.25 -11.16
N PRO A 131 3.15 -11.09 -12.12
CA PRO A 131 1.75 -11.18 -12.53
C PRO A 131 0.82 -11.59 -11.37
N ASP A 132 -0.43 -11.10 -11.37
CA ASP A 132 -1.43 -11.38 -10.32
C ASP A 132 -1.63 -12.88 -10.06
N ALA A 133 -1.52 -13.73 -11.09
CA ALA A 133 -1.62 -15.19 -10.96
C ALA A 133 -0.47 -15.79 -10.15
N ALA A 134 0.77 -15.32 -10.39
CA ALA A 134 1.94 -15.72 -9.63
C ALA A 134 1.85 -15.23 -8.18
N CYS A 135 1.47 -13.96 -7.96
CA CYS A 135 1.20 -13.43 -6.61
C CYS A 135 0.15 -14.28 -5.88
N GLY A 136 -0.91 -14.69 -6.56
CA GLY A 136 -1.95 -15.54 -6.00
C GLY A 136 -1.45 -16.94 -5.63
N ALA A 137 -0.58 -17.53 -6.45
CA ALA A 137 0.03 -18.83 -6.16
C ALA A 137 0.96 -18.76 -4.94
N LEU A 138 1.85 -17.75 -4.90
CA LEU A 138 2.75 -17.48 -3.78
C LEU A 138 1.97 -17.27 -2.48
N ALA A 139 0.90 -16.48 -2.52
CA ALA A 139 0.06 -16.25 -1.35
C ALA A 139 -0.59 -17.54 -0.82
N ARG A 140 -0.99 -18.46 -1.71
CA ARG A 140 -1.51 -19.77 -1.30
C ARG A 140 -0.42 -20.68 -0.73
N SER A 141 0.79 -20.65 -1.31
CA SER A 141 1.94 -21.41 -0.79
C SER A 141 2.31 -20.95 0.61
N PHE A 142 2.44 -19.64 0.79
CA PHE A 142 2.70 -19.00 2.09
C PHE A 142 1.72 -19.49 3.16
N VAL A 143 0.42 -19.43 2.90
CA VAL A 143 -0.61 -19.83 3.88
C VAL A 143 -0.44 -21.30 4.30
N ARG A 144 -0.20 -22.19 3.33
CA ARG A 144 0.01 -23.62 3.58
C ARG A 144 1.28 -23.87 4.39
N GLU A 145 2.39 -23.24 4.01
CA GLU A 145 3.70 -23.40 4.64
C GLU A 145 3.72 -22.82 6.06
N ALA A 146 3.12 -21.64 6.26
CA ALA A 146 2.97 -21.00 7.55
C ALA A 146 2.02 -21.77 8.49
N GLY A 147 1.22 -22.72 7.97
CA GLY A 147 0.24 -23.47 8.75
C GLY A 147 -0.98 -22.64 9.14
N LEU A 148 -1.31 -21.63 8.34
CA LEU A 148 -2.43 -20.73 8.59
C LEU A 148 -3.71 -21.27 7.95
N PRO A 149 -4.89 -20.98 8.53
CA PRO A 149 -6.16 -21.25 7.87
C PRO A 149 -6.28 -20.41 6.58
N PRO A 150 -6.90 -20.95 5.51
CA PRO A 150 -7.03 -20.29 4.21
C PRO A 150 -8.05 -19.16 4.21
N THR A 151 -7.75 -18.10 4.95
CA THR A 151 -8.56 -16.90 5.09
C THR A 151 -8.08 -15.81 4.14
N TRP A 152 -8.95 -14.86 3.83
CA TRP A 152 -8.60 -13.69 3.03
C TRP A 152 -7.44 -12.88 3.66
N LEU A 153 -7.36 -12.85 4.99
CA LEU A 153 -6.28 -12.21 5.75
C LEU A 153 -4.94 -12.91 5.53
N ALA A 154 -4.92 -14.23 5.68
CA ALA A 154 -3.71 -15.02 5.51
C ALA A 154 -3.18 -14.93 4.08
N PHE A 155 -4.07 -14.97 3.08
CA PHE A 155 -3.70 -14.71 1.68
C PHE A 155 -3.23 -13.27 1.46
N GLY A 156 -3.80 -12.30 2.19
CA GLY A 156 -3.37 -10.91 2.19
C GLY A 156 -1.90 -10.76 2.57
N THR A 157 -1.46 -11.41 3.65
CA THR A 157 -0.04 -11.39 4.07
C THR A 157 0.89 -11.94 2.98
N GLY A 158 0.56 -13.10 2.39
CA GLY A 158 1.36 -13.65 1.29
C GLY A 158 1.41 -12.73 0.06
N ARG A 159 0.32 -12.01 -0.23
CA ARG A 159 0.30 -10.98 -1.29
C ARG A 159 1.16 -9.77 -0.96
N LEU A 160 1.24 -9.35 0.29
CA LEU A 160 2.13 -8.26 0.72
C LEU A 160 3.60 -8.62 0.49
N ILE A 161 3.99 -9.85 0.84
CA ILE A 161 5.34 -10.36 0.61
C ILE A 161 5.68 -10.34 -0.89
N ALA A 162 4.78 -10.89 -1.71
CA ALA A 162 4.95 -10.88 -3.17
C ALA A 162 4.99 -9.46 -3.76
N ALA A 163 4.19 -8.54 -3.23
CA ALA A 163 4.18 -7.14 -3.65
C ALA A 163 5.48 -6.42 -3.31
N ALA A 164 6.06 -6.66 -2.12
CA ALA A 164 7.34 -6.07 -1.73
C ALA A 164 8.48 -6.46 -2.68
N VAL A 165 8.49 -7.71 -3.15
CA VAL A 165 9.47 -8.16 -4.17
C VAL A 165 9.25 -7.44 -5.50
N ALA A 166 8.01 -7.31 -5.94
CA ALA A 166 7.70 -6.57 -7.17
C ALA A 166 8.08 -5.08 -7.05
N ASP A 167 7.92 -4.49 -5.86
CA ASP A 167 8.32 -3.11 -5.54
C ASP A 167 9.83 -2.91 -5.64
N GLU A 168 10.63 -3.82 -5.08
CA GLU A 168 12.10 -3.74 -5.22
C GLU A 168 12.53 -3.87 -6.68
N ARG A 169 11.91 -4.78 -7.44
CA ARG A 169 12.18 -4.92 -8.89
C ARG A 169 11.77 -3.69 -9.69
N ALA A 170 10.78 -2.94 -9.22
CA ALA A 170 10.35 -1.66 -9.76
C ALA A 170 11.24 -0.48 -9.32
N GLY A 171 12.27 -0.73 -8.51
CA GLY A 171 13.22 0.29 -8.04
C GLY A 171 12.90 0.91 -6.68
N PHE A 172 11.88 0.44 -5.96
CA PHE A 172 11.59 0.88 -4.60
C PHE A 172 12.52 0.19 -3.62
N ARG A 173 13.62 0.88 -3.29
CA ARG A 173 14.71 0.35 -2.46
C ARG A 173 14.20 -0.13 -1.08
N SER A 174 14.79 -1.24 -0.62
CA SER A 174 14.56 -1.83 0.70
C SER A 174 13.13 -2.31 0.96
N ALA A 175 12.25 -2.41 -0.04
CA ALA A 175 10.86 -2.81 0.20
C ALA A 175 10.73 -4.21 0.81
N VAL A 176 11.55 -5.17 0.36
CA VAL A 176 11.58 -6.53 0.92
C VAL A 176 12.21 -6.49 2.29
N THR A 177 13.40 -5.91 2.44
CA THR A 177 14.12 -5.88 3.73
C THR A 177 13.28 -5.21 4.82
N SER A 178 12.64 -4.08 4.53
CA SER A 178 11.81 -3.35 5.48
C SER A 178 10.50 -4.07 5.81
N LEU A 179 9.94 -4.88 4.91
CA LEU A 179 8.78 -5.72 5.24
C LEU A 179 9.21 -6.94 6.07
N ALA A 180 10.26 -7.63 5.60
CA ALA A 180 10.78 -8.85 6.20
C ALA A 180 11.30 -8.61 7.62
N SER A 181 11.92 -7.46 7.91
CA SER A 181 12.43 -7.15 9.25
C SER A 181 11.36 -7.21 10.34
N TRP A 182 10.08 -7.01 9.98
CA TRP A 182 8.96 -7.16 10.91
C TRP A 182 8.31 -8.54 10.81
N LEU A 183 8.04 -9.04 9.60
CA LEU A 183 7.40 -10.35 9.41
C LEU A 183 8.28 -11.55 9.81
N ALA A 184 9.59 -11.35 9.90
CA ALA A 184 10.57 -12.34 10.30
C ALA A 184 11.10 -12.13 11.74
N ASP A 185 10.43 -11.29 12.54
CA ASP A 185 10.81 -11.04 13.93
C ASP A 185 10.44 -12.23 14.84
N PRO A 186 11.42 -12.93 15.45
CA PRO A 186 11.17 -14.08 16.32
C PRO A 186 10.45 -13.73 17.62
N GLU A 187 10.42 -12.46 18.04
CA GLU A 187 9.63 -12.01 19.19
C GLU A 187 8.14 -11.90 18.85
N GLN A 188 7.80 -11.74 17.57
CA GLN A 188 6.43 -11.52 17.10
C GLN A 188 5.80 -12.75 16.46
N PHE A 189 6.61 -13.58 15.78
CA PHE A 189 6.11 -14.66 14.96
C PHE A 189 6.80 -16.01 15.26
N PRO A 190 6.06 -17.13 15.18
CA PRO A 190 6.63 -18.45 15.41
C PRO A 190 7.60 -18.85 14.28
N PRO A 191 8.59 -19.72 14.54
CA PRO A 191 9.61 -20.12 13.56
C PRO A 191 9.05 -20.62 12.22
N ARG A 192 7.93 -21.34 12.25
CA ARG A 192 7.26 -21.84 11.03
C ARG A 192 6.77 -20.69 10.14
N PHE A 193 6.21 -19.64 10.72
CA PHE A 193 5.74 -18.47 9.98
C PHE A 193 6.94 -17.75 9.35
N ILE A 194 8.00 -17.53 10.13
CA ILE A 194 9.23 -16.87 9.66
C ILE A 194 9.86 -17.65 8.51
N SER A 195 9.94 -18.98 8.63
CA SER A 195 10.41 -19.84 7.54
C SER A 195 9.57 -19.66 6.27
N ALA A 196 8.24 -19.63 6.39
CA ALA A 196 7.35 -19.42 5.25
C ALA A 196 7.50 -18.03 4.63
N VAL A 197 7.75 -16.98 5.43
CA VAL A 197 8.06 -15.63 4.93
C VAL A 197 9.33 -15.68 4.06
N ASN A 198 10.40 -16.27 4.58
CA ASN A 198 11.68 -16.35 3.87
C ASN A 198 11.57 -17.17 2.57
N SER A 199 10.90 -18.33 2.61
CA SER A 199 10.63 -19.14 1.42
C SER A 199 9.82 -18.36 0.38
N THR A 200 8.75 -17.68 0.82
CA THR A 200 7.89 -16.90 -0.09
C THR A 200 8.65 -15.75 -0.75
N ILE A 201 9.55 -15.08 -0.02
CA ILE A 201 10.44 -14.05 -0.58
C ILE A 201 11.34 -14.65 -1.66
N ALA A 202 12.02 -15.76 -1.35
CA ALA A 202 12.94 -16.41 -2.28
C ALA A 202 12.21 -16.89 -3.56
N GLU A 203 11.05 -17.52 -3.42
CA GLU A 203 10.23 -17.94 -4.55
C GLU A 203 9.72 -16.76 -5.38
N ALA A 204 9.27 -15.69 -4.72
CA ALA A 204 8.85 -14.47 -5.41
C ALA A 204 10.01 -13.82 -6.16
N GLN A 205 11.21 -13.78 -5.59
CA GLN A 205 12.41 -13.23 -6.23
C GLN A 205 12.83 -14.03 -7.47
N ALA A 206 12.70 -15.36 -7.42
CA ALA A 206 12.96 -16.26 -8.54
C ALA A 206 11.90 -16.15 -9.64
N ALA A 207 10.64 -15.94 -9.28
CA ALA A 207 9.54 -15.76 -10.22
C ALA A 207 9.46 -14.35 -10.83
N ALA A 208 10.04 -13.35 -10.16
CA ALA A 208 9.95 -11.96 -10.58
C ALA A 208 10.84 -11.67 -11.80
N ARG A 209 10.27 -10.98 -12.79
CA ARG A 209 11.03 -10.51 -13.95
C ARG A 209 12.02 -9.41 -13.54
N PRO A 210 13.21 -9.38 -14.15
CA PRO A 210 14.21 -8.35 -13.84
C PRO A 210 13.64 -6.95 -14.06
N GLY A 211 14.11 -6.01 -13.25
CA GLY A 211 13.94 -4.58 -13.53
C GLY A 211 14.75 -4.21 -14.77
N ALA A 212 14.35 -3.16 -15.48
CA ALA A 212 15.29 -2.54 -16.41
C ALA A 212 16.48 -2.06 -15.58
N ASP A 213 17.67 -2.61 -15.83
CA ASP A 213 18.89 -2.20 -15.12
C ASP A 213 19.05 -0.68 -15.28
N THR A 214 18.85 0.07 -14.19
CA THR A 214 19.35 1.44 -14.10
C THR A 214 20.86 1.35 -13.97
N THR A 215 21.52 1.38 -15.12
CA THR A 215 22.93 1.74 -15.26
C THR A 215 23.16 3.18 -14.81
#